data_AF-A0A935FWS9-F1
#
_entry.id   AF-A0A935FWS9-F1
#
_cell.length_a   1.000
_cell.length_b   1.000
_cell.length_c   1.000
_cell.angle_alpha   90.00
_cell.angle_beta   90.00
_cell.angle_gamma   90.00
#
_symmetry.space_group_name_H-M   'P 1'
#
loop_
_entity.id
_entity.type
_entity.pdbx_description
1 polymer ?
#
loop_
_entity_poly.entity_id
_entity_poly.type
_entity_poly.pdbx_seq_one_letter_code
_entity_poly.pdbx_strand_id
1 'polypeptide(L)'
;MRKNFVLAVILFLTMPSYIFSQACSTTSVGFTPLNDLGTSYFRGYQGGLYQAGSNSRPYSHNAAGTTIAKQLIPLDTNGIYNPSSGRIVFLSIGMSNTNMEFGALMTLVSSSTDVNPKMRLVNGAQGGFHINLLIDSNNIYWTNVMNILTASGFSAKQVQAVWYKNVDQGSTDTTFPGYPNSLRAKHKTVLNILRNKFSNLKECYMASRIYAGYATGPANPEPSILLGLGCKMGN
;
A
#
# COMPACT_ATOMS: atom_id res chain seq x y z
N MET A 1 4.26 -12.07 69.71
CA MET A 1 3.25 -11.84 68.64
C MET A 1 3.83 -12.37 67.32
N ARG A 2 3.38 -13.54 66.87
CA ARG A 2 3.79 -14.16 65.58
C ARG A 2 2.96 -13.54 64.45
N LYS A 3 3.61 -12.98 63.43
CA LYS A 3 2.95 -12.51 62.20
C LYS A 3 2.89 -13.66 61.20
N ASN A 4 1.68 -14.14 60.89
CA ASN A 4 1.44 -15.13 59.85
C ASN A 4 1.40 -14.42 58.50
N PHE A 5 2.32 -14.78 57.59
CA PHE A 5 2.26 -14.39 56.19
C PHE A 5 1.40 -15.40 55.44
N VAL A 6 0.29 -14.95 54.85
CA VAL A 6 -0.53 -15.77 53.95
C VAL A 6 0.02 -15.56 52.53
N LEU A 7 0.54 -16.63 51.93
CA LEU A 7 1.00 -16.66 50.54
C LEU A 7 -0.20 -17.01 49.64
N ALA A 8 -0.68 -16.06 48.83
CA ALA A 8 -1.72 -16.32 47.83
C ALA A 8 -1.08 -16.87 46.56
N VAL A 9 -1.37 -18.12 46.21
CA VAL A 9 -0.98 -18.75 44.94
C VAL A 9 -2.06 -18.43 43.89
N ILE A 10 -1.71 -17.61 42.91
CA ILE A 10 -2.58 -17.32 41.75
C ILE A 10 -2.31 -18.39 40.68
N LEU A 11 -3.31 -19.24 40.45
CA LEU A 11 -3.29 -20.27 39.41
C LEU A 11 -3.72 -19.63 38.08
N PHE A 12 -2.79 -19.43 37.15
CA PHE A 12 -3.10 -19.00 35.77
C PHE A 12 -3.67 -20.19 34.97
N LEU A 13 -4.99 -20.23 34.82
CA LEU A 13 -5.67 -21.09 33.83
C LEU A 13 -5.42 -20.54 32.42
N THR A 14 -4.52 -21.15 31.67
CA THR A 14 -4.37 -20.88 30.24
C THR A 14 -5.51 -21.53 29.47
N MET A 15 -6.52 -20.75 29.12
CA MET A 15 -7.56 -21.18 28.18
C MET A 15 -6.93 -21.35 26.79
N PRO A 16 -6.99 -22.55 26.16
CA PRO A 16 -6.53 -22.71 24.79
C PRO A 16 -7.45 -21.89 23.87
N SER A 17 -6.88 -20.88 23.22
CA SER A 17 -7.56 -20.13 22.17
C SER A 17 -7.77 -21.04 20.97
N TYR A 18 -8.97 -21.58 20.81
CA TYR A 18 -9.38 -22.24 19.57
C TYR A 18 -9.47 -21.17 18.47
N ILE A 19 -8.45 -21.10 17.60
CA ILE A 19 -8.53 -20.33 16.37
C ILE A 19 -9.35 -21.18 15.40
N PHE A 20 -10.66 -20.90 15.30
CA PHE A 20 -11.46 -21.44 14.21
C PHE A 20 -10.89 -20.93 12.88
N SER A 21 -10.68 -21.84 11.93
CA SER A 21 -10.38 -21.48 10.54
C SER A 21 -11.48 -20.54 10.04
N GLN A 22 -11.10 -19.42 9.42
CA GLN A 22 -12.08 -18.54 8.79
C GLN A 22 -12.78 -19.30 7.66
N ALA A 23 -14.11 -19.18 7.60
CA ALA A 23 -14.90 -19.76 6.52
C ALA A 23 -14.54 -19.10 5.17
N CYS A 24 -13.56 -19.66 4.47
CA CYS A 24 -13.11 -19.25 3.14
C CYS A 24 -14.06 -19.67 2.00
N SER A 25 -15.25 -20.21 2.32
CA SER A 25 -16.23 -20.65 1.31
C SER A 25 -16.99 -19.49 0.67
N THR A 26 -17.04 -18.31 1.30
CA THR A 26 -17.74 -17.13 0.76
C THR A 26 -16.80 -16.32 -0.13
N THR A 27 -16.78 -16.64 -1.43
CA THR A 27 -15.93 -15.96 -2.42
C THR A 27 -16.60 -14.76 -3.09
N SER A 28 -17.88 -14.51 -2.81
CA SER A 28 -18.66 -13.43 -3.41
C SER A 28 -19.74 -12.90 -2.46
N VAL A 29 -20.05 -11.61 -2.60
CA VAL A 29 -21.15 -10.91 -1.91
C VAL A 29 -22.36 -10.66 -2.82
N GLY A 30 -22.40 -11.30 -4.01
CA GLY A 30 -23.52 -11.19 -4.96
C GLY A 30 -23.52 -9.92 -5.83
N PHE A 31 -22.56 -9.01 -5.63
CA PHE A 31 -22.39 -7.83 -6.49
C PHE A 31 -21.44 -8.11 -7.65
N THR A 32 -21.73 -7.55 -8.83
CA THR A 32 -20.84 -7.65 -9.99
C THR A 32 -19.58 -6.80 -9.76
N PRO A 33 -18.37 -7.36 -9.91
CA PRO A 33 -17.13 -6.58 -9.82
C PRO A 33 -17.01 -5.52 -10.90
N LEU A 34 -16.33 -4.40 -10.59
CA LEU A 34 -16.13 -3.29 -11.54
C LEU A 34 -15.50 -3.75 -12.86
N ASN A 35 -14.51 -4.64 -12.79
CA ASN A 35 -13.83 -5.21 -13.95
C ASN A 35 -14.71 -6.21 -14.71
N ASP A 36 -15.78 -6.75 -14.12
CA ASP A 36 -16.68 -7.68 -14.81
C ASP A 36 -17.89 -6.97 -15.43
N LEU A 37 -18.12 -5.69 -15.13
CA LEU A 37 -19.17 -4.88 -15.78
C LEU A 37 -18.94 -4.66 -17.28
N GLY A 38 -17.68 -4.68 -17.72
CA GLY A 38 -17.31 -4.39 -19.11
C GLY A 38 -17.83 -3.04 -19.58
N THR A 39 -18.52 -3.01 -20.71
CA THR A 39 -19.12 -1.78 -21.28
C THR A 39 -20.40 -1.33 -20.57
N SER A 40 -20.89 -2.07 -19.56
CA SER A 40 -22.06 -1.71 -18.76
C SER A 40 -21.77 -0.55 -17.80
N TYR A 41 -22.81 -0.03 -17.16
CA TYR A 41 -22.71 1.14 -16.29
C TYR A 41 -23.13 0.82 -14.85
N PHE A 42 -22.40 1.37 -13.89
CA PHE A 42 -22.78 1.42 -12.49
C PHE A 42 -23.05 2.87 -12.09
N ARG A 43 -24.32 3.19 -11.79
CA ARG A 43 -24.77 4.55 -11.40
C ARG A 43 -24.27 5.67 -12.34
N GLY A 44 -24.29 5.41 -13.65
CA GLY A 44 -23.85 6.35 -14.69
C GLY A 44 -22.37 6.32 -15.02
N TYR A 45 -21.57 5.45 -14.39
CA TYR A 45 -20.13 5.29 -14.66
C TYR A 45 -19.86 3.98 -15.39
N GLN A 46 -19.13 4.03 -16.49
CA GLN A 46 -18.77 2.83 -17.25
C GLN A 46 -17.90 1.89 -16.40
N GLY A 47 -18.13 0.60 -16.54
CA GLY A 47 -17.31 -0.46 -15.98
C GLY A 47 -15.92 -0.55 -16.60
N GLY A 48 -15.18 -1.58 -16.20
CA GLY A 48 -13.79 -1.77 -16.58
C GLY A 48 -12.82 -0.92 -15.76
N LEU A 49 -11.55 -1.34 -15.71
CA LEU A 49 -10.49 -0.58 -15.05
C LEU A 49 -9.95 0.58 -15.90
N TYR A 50 -10.29 0.59 -17.19
CA TYR A 50 -9.86 1.56 -18.19
C TYR A 50 -11.01 1.95 -19.13
N GLN A 51 -10.76 2.93 -20.00
CA GLN A 51 -11.75 3.43 -20.97
C GLN A 51 -12.36 2.31 -21.82
N ALA A 52 -13.60 2.53 -22.26
CA ALA A 52 -14.38 1.61 -23.09
C ALA A 52 -14.66 0.23 -22.45
N GLY A 53 -14.71 0.15 -21.11
CA GLY A 53 -15.02 -1.10 -20.42
C GLY A 53 -13.87 -2.10 -20.35
N SER A 54 -12.65 -1.67 -20.69
CA SER A 54 -11.47 -2.56 -20.73
C SER A 54 -10.85 -2.76 -19.35
N ASN A 55 -10.30 -3.96 -19.12
CA ASN A 55 -9.41 -4.23 -17.99
C ASN A 55 -7.93 -4.29 -18.39
N SER A 56 -7.66 -4.21 -19.69
CA SER A 56 -6.30 -4.15 -20.20
C SER A 56 -5.80 -2.72 -20.10
N ARG A 57 -4.66 -2.56 -19.41
CA ARG A 57 -4.01 -1.26 -19.32
C ARG A 57 -3.67 -0.73 -20.72
N PRO A 58 -4.00 0.53 -21.04
CA PRO A 58 -3.69 1.11 -22.35
C PRO A 58 -2.21 1.00 -22.68
N TYR A 59 -1.92 0.64 -23.93
CA TYR A 59 -0.54 0.50 -24.42
C TYR A 59 0.29 1.76 -24.16
N SER A 60 -0.28 2.94 -24.42
CA SER A 60 0.38 4.24 -24.18
C SER A 60 0.82 4.43 -22.72
N HIS A 61 0.04 3.94 -21.76
CA HIS A 61 0.39 4.03 -20.34
C HIS A 61 1.56 3.09 -19.99
N ASN A 62 1.54 1.85 -20.51
CA ASN A 62 2.67 0.92 -20.33
C ASN A 62 3.95 1.45 -21.00
N ALA A 63 3.86 1.94 -22.24
CA ALA A 63 4.98 2.51 -22.97
C ALA A 63 5.58 3.73 -22.25
N ALA A 64 4.74 4.60 -21.67
CA ALA A 64 5.20 5.73 -20.87
C ALA A 64 5.94 5.26 -19.61
N GLY A 65 5.40 4.30 -18.86
CA GLY A 65 6.06 3.71 -17.69
C GLY A 65 7.41 3.08 -18.04
N THR A 66 7.47 2.25 -19.08
CA THR A 66 8.74 1.67 -19.57
C THR A 66 9.75 2.73 -20.00
N THR A 67 9.30 3.82 -20.62
CA THR A 67 10.18 4.94 -21.01
C THR A 67 10.77 5.62 -19.78
N ILE A 68 9.97 5.84 -18.73
CA ILE A 68 10.42 6.41 -17.46
C ILE A 68 11.38 5.47 -16.74
N ALA A 69 11.04 4.17 -16.66
CA ALA A 69 11.85 3.15 -16.00
C ALA A 69 13.27 3.05 -16.59
N LYS A 70 13.42 3.22 -17.91
CA LYS A 70 14.73 3.27 -18.59
C LYS A 70 15.59 4.47 -18.19
N GLN A 71 15.02 5.51 -17.57
CA GLN A 71 15.73 6.69 -17.10
C GLN A 71 16.18 6.57 -15.64
N LEU A 72 15.89 5.47 -14.95
CA LEU A 72 16.37 5.26 -13.59
C LEU A 72 17.87 4.95 -13.62
N ILE A 73 18.66 5.72 -12.87
CA ILE A 73 20.12 5.66 -12.91
C ILE A 73 20.67 5.63 -11.48
N PRO A 74 21.81 4.97 -11.22
CA PRO A 74 22.40 4.97 -9.88
C PRO A 74 22.79 6.39 -9.44
N LEU A 75 22.25 6.83 -8.31
CA LEU A 75 22.53 8.14 -7.70
C LEU A 75 23.32 7.96 -6.39
N ASP A 76 24.22 8.87 -6.09
CA ASP A 76 24.81 9.01 -4.76
C ASP A 76 23.83 9.67 -3.76
N THR A 77 24.23 9.79 -2.50
CA THR A 77 23.39 10.38 -1.44
C THR A 77 23.06 11.86 -1.67
N ASN A 78 23.79 12.56 -2.54
CA ASN A 78 23.48 13.93 -2.95
C ASN A 78 22.48 13.99 -4.11
N GLY A 79 22.06 12.84 -4.66
CA GLY A 79 21.17 12.74 -5.81
C GLY A 79 21.89 12.94 -7.15
N ILE A 80 23.22 12.84 -7.16
CA ILE A 80 24.04 13.03 -8.35
C ILE A 80 24.33 11.66 -8.97
N TYR A 81 24.31 11.57 -10.30
CA TYR A 81 24.62 10.35 -11.02
C TYR A 81 26.01 9.81 -10.65
N ASN A 82 26.06 8.57 -10.18
CA ASN A 82 27.29 7.90 -9.79
C ASN A 82 27.23 6.42 -10.20
N PRO A 83 27.83 6.03 -11.34
CA PRO A 83 27.78 4.65 -11.82
C PRO A 83 28.55 3.67 -10.93
N SER A 84 29.59 4.12 -10.25
CA SER A 84 30.48 3.27 -9.47
C SER A 84 29.83 2.85 -8.15
N SER A 85 29.43 3.81 -7.32
CA SER A 85 28.91 3.54 -5.96
C SER A 85 27.44 3.91 -5.77
N GLY A 86 26.82 4.62 -6.72
CA GLY A 86 25.42 5.03 -6.62
C GLY A 86 24.43 3.87 -6.62
N ARG A 87 23.18 4.20 -6.28
CA ARG A 87 22.05 3.26 -6.14
C ARG A 87 20.76 3.83 -6.71
N ILE A 88 19.88 2.94 -7.14
CA ILE A 88 18.51 3.26 -7.52
C ILE A 88 17.62 2.85 -6.35
N VAL A 89 17.11 3.80 -5.57
CA VAL A 89 16.29 3.47 -4.40
C VAL A 89 14.82 3.32 -4.81
N PHE A 90 14.26 2.16 -4.50
CA PHE A 90 12.86 1.82 -4.64
C PHE A 90 12.22 1.74 -3.24
N LEU A 91 11.35 2.69 -2.93
CA LEU A 91 10.82 2.91 -1.58
C LEU A 91 9.36 2.44 -1.47
N SER A 92 9.00 1.71 -0.42
CA SER A 92 7.59 1.48 -0.09
C SER A 92 7.02 2.65 0.71
N ILE A 93 5.78 3.04 0.39
CA ILE A 93 4.99 4.01 1.13
C ILE A 93 3.61 3.42 1.38
N GLY A 94 3.22 3.30 2.64
CA GLY A 94 1.97 2.65 2.97
C GLY A 94 1.77 2.29 4.43
N MET A 95 0.75 1.47 4.62
CA MET A 95 0.27 0.95 5.89
C MET A 95 0.83 -0.46 6.19
N SER A 96 0.29 -1.15 7.20
CA SER A 96 0.78 -2.47 7.64
C SER A 96 0.77 -3.53 6.53
N ASN A 97 -0.25 -3.58 5.67
CA ASN A 97 -0.26 -4.52 4.55
C ASN A 97 0.89 -4.23 3.57
N THR A 98 1.14 -2.96 3.25
CA THR A 98 2.26 -2.55 2.41
C THR A 98 3.59 -2.95 3.04
N ASN A 99 3.74 -2.78 4.36
CA ASN A 99 4.95 -3.20 5.07
C ASN A 99 5.21 -4.70 4.95
N MET A 100 4.18 -5.54 5.16
CA MET A 100 4.30 -7.00 5.05
C MET A 100 4.55 -7.47 3.62
N GLU A 101 3.77 -6.96 2.66
CA GLU A 101 3.89 -7.34 1.25
C GLU A 101 5.22 -6.90 0.65
N PHE A 102 5.67 -5.68 0.95
CA PHE A 102 6.96 -5.20 0.49
C PHE A 102 8.12 -5.93 1.18
N GLY A 103 7.94 -6.35 2.44
CA GLY A 103 8.88 -7.25 3.11
C GLY A 103 9.05 -8.58 2.36
N ALA A 104 7.95 -9.21 1.95
CA ALA A 104 8.01 -10.41 1.12
C ALA A 104 8.67 -10.15 -0.24
N LEU A 105 8.38 -9.02 -0.89
CA LEU A 105 9.04 -8.61 -2.12
C LEU A 105 10.56 -8.47 -1.93
N MET A 106 11.00 -7.86 -0.82
CA MET A 106 12.43 -7.72 -0.52
C MET A 106 13.10 -9.10 -0.41
N THR A 107 12.44 -10.09 0.21
CA THR A 107 12.94 -11.47 0.25
C THR A 107 13.06 -12.07 -1.15
N LEU A 108 12.03 -11.94 -2.00
CA LEU A 108 12.04 -12.47 -3.37
C LEU A 108 13.10 -11.78 -4.26
N VAL A 109 13.27 -10.47 -4.10
CA VAL A 109 14.28 -9.70 -4.84
C VAL A 109 15.69 -10.08 -4.40
N SER A 110 15.90 -10.35 -3.10
CA SER A 110 17.22 -10.70 -2.59
C SER A 110 17.76 -12.03 -3.14
N SER A 111 16.87 -12.94 -3.58
CA SER A 111 17.23 -14.21 -4.20
C SER A 111 17.23 -14.19 -5.74
N SER A 112 16.82 -13.08 -6.37
CA SER A 112 16.67 -12.99 -7.82
C SER A 112 17.92 -12.43 -8.51
N THR A 113 18.32 -13.07 -9.60
CA THR A 113 19.39 -12.57 -10.51
C THR A 113 18.87 -11.61 -11.58
N ASP A 114 17.55 -11.49 -11.73
CA ASP A 114 16.91 -10.68 -12.77
C ASP A 114 16.74 -9.20 -12.36
N VAL A 115 17.21 -8.86 -11.16
CA VAL A 115 17.13 -7.51 -10.61
C VAL A 115 18.46 -6.78 -10.83
N ASN A 116 18.38 -5.53 -11.29
CA ASN A 116 19.54 -4.67 -11.44
C ASN A 116 20.32 -4.59 -10.11
N PRO A 117 21.62 -4.96 -10.06
CA PRO A 117 22.40 -5.02 -8.82
C PRO A 117 22.65 -3.66 -8.17
N LYS A 118 22.31 -2.54 -8.83
CA LYS A 118 22.33 -1.19 -8.26
C LYS A 118 21.00 -0.80 -7.59
N MET A 119 19.93 -1.56 -7.80
CA MET A 119 18.63 -1.30 -7.18
C MET A 119 18.65 -1.67 -5.69
N ARG A 120 18.07 -0.83 -4.84
CA ARG A 120 17.95 -1.06 -3.40
C ARG A 120 16.51 -0.80 -2.97
N LEU A 121 15.91 -1.81 -2.36
CA LEU A 121 14.57 -1.69 -1.80
C LEU A 121 14.67 -1.19 -0.36
N VAL A 122 13.82 -0.22 -0.02
CA VAL A 122 13.69 0.31 1.34
C VAL A 122 12.22 0.26 1.74
N ASN A 123 11.93 -0.37 2.89
CA ASN A 123 10.56 -0.49 3.37
C ASN A 123 10.20 0.70 4.27
N GLY A 124 9.55 1.73 3.72
CA GLY A 124 9.09 2.91 4.45
C GLY A 124 7.64 2.81 4.94
N ALA A 125 6.93 1.74 4.58
CA ALA A 125 5.58 1.48 5.03
C ALA A 125 5.54 1.16 6.54
N GLN A 126 4.51 1.65 7.24
CA GLN A 126 4.42 1.58 8.69
C GLN A 126 3.02 1.17 9.13
N GLY A 127 2.93 0.24 10.09
CA GLY A 127 1.65 -0.14 10.69
C GLY A 127 0.98 1.01 11.44
N GLY A 128 -0.36 1.02 11.47
CA GLY A 128 -1.14 2.06 12.15
C GLY A 128 -1.36 3.35 11.36
N PHE A 129 -0.70 3.51 10.21
CA PHE A 129 -0.92 4.65 9.32
C PHE A 129 -1.95 4.35 8.23
N HIS A 130 -2.63 5.39 7.77
CA HIS A 130 -3.64 5.33 6.72
C HIS A 130 -3.67 6.66 5.95
N ILE A 131 -4.40 6.75 4.83
CA ILE A 131 -4.24 7.87 3.88
C ILE A 131 -4.59 9.22 4.51
N ASN A 132 -5.52 9.27 5.47
CA ASN A 132 -5.91 10.49 6.17
C ASN A 132 -4.78 11.09 7.02
N LEU A 133 -3.78 10.30 7.38
CA LEU A 133 -2.55 10.79 8.02
C LEU A 133 -1.48 11.17 6.99
N LEU A 134 -1.40 10.44 5.86
CA LEU A 134 -0.39 10.68 4.83
C LEU A 134 -0.66 11.96 4.00
N ILE A 135 -1.90 12.42 3.92
CA ILE A 135 -2.24 13.69 3.25
C ILE A 135 -1.69 14.92 4.00
N ASP A 136 -1.29 14.78 5.26
CA ASP A 136 -0.54 15.81 5.98
C ASP A 136 0.96 15.58 5.78
N SER A 137 1.62 16.49 5.06
CA SER A 137 3.05 16.40 4.78
C SER A 137 3.95 16.55 6.00
N ASN A 138 3.41 17.05 7.13
CA ASN A 138 4.10 17.24 8.40
C ASN A 138 3.84 16.10 9.40
N ASN A 139 2.98 15.13 9.03
CA ASN A 139 2.71 13.99 9.88
C ASN A 139 3.99 13.20 10.18
N ILE A 140 4.10 12.69 11.41
CA ILE A 140 5.25 11.90 11.88
C ILE A 140 5.61 10.72 10.97
N TYR A 141 4.63 10.18 10.22
CA TYR A 141 4.84 9.19 9.18
C TYR A 141 6.01 9.54 8.26
N TRP A 142 6.04 10.78 7.77
CA TRP A 142 7.04 11.23 6.81
C TRP A 142 8.41 11.39 7.44
N THR A 143 8.48 11.88 8.68
CA THR A 143 9.74 11.93 9.44
C THR A 143 10.29 10.52 9.64
N ASN A 144 9.44 9.55 9.98
CA ASN A 144 9.85 8.16 10.12
C ASN A 144 10.38 7.57 8.81
N VAL A 145 9.75 7.86 7.67
CA VAL A 145 10.26 7.45 6.34
C VAL A 145 11.68 7.98 6.09
N MET A 146 11.94 9.24 6.42
CA MET A 146 13.27 9.85 6.26
C MET A 146 14.30 9.21 7.20
N ASN A 147 13.91 8.89 8.43
CA ASN A 147 14.75 8.18 9.38
C ASN A 147 15.09 6.76 8.91
N ILE A 148 14.11 6.03 8.37
CA ILE A 148 14.31 4.69 7.80
C ILE A 148 15.28 4.73 6.61
N LEU A 149 15.11 5.69 5.71
CA LEU A 149 16.03 5.89 4.58
C LEU A 149 17.45 6.12 5.07
N THR A 150 17.62 7.03 6.03
CA THR A 150 18.93 7.40 6.58
C THR A 150 19.58 6.22 7.30
N ALA A 151 18.82 5.50 8.13
CA ALA A 151 19.27 4.28 8.81
C ALA A 151 19.65 3.16 7.84
N SER A 152 19.05 3.15 6.65
CA SER A 152 19.40 2.23 5.56
C SER A 152 20.60 2.70 4.72
N GLY A 153 21.22 3.84 5.07
CA GLY A 153 22.36 4.42 4.35
C GLY A 153 22.00 5.15 3.05
N PHE A 154 20.72 5.55 2.89
CA PHE A 154 20.22 6.24 1.70
C PHE A 154 19.65 7.62 2.02
N SER A 155 19.54 8.46 0.99
CA SER A 155 18.87 9.76 1.10
C SER A 155 17.57 9.79 0.29
N ALA A 156 16.70 10.75 0.63
CA ALA A 156 15.51 11.04 -0.16
C ALA A 156 15.82 11.41 -1.63
N LYS A 157 17.02 11.96 -1.89
CA LYS A 157 17.45 12.31 -3.25
C LYS A 157 17.80 11.08 -4.10
N GLN A 158 17.98 9.90 -3.51
CA GLN A 158 18.22 8.65 -4.24
C GLN A 158 16.95 7.92 -4.64
N VAL A 159 15.82 8.27 -4.01
CA VAL A 159 14.51 7.66 -4.29
C VAL A 159 14.07 8.05 -5.69
N GLN A 160 13.91 7.04 -6.54
CA GLN A 160 13.53 7.20 -7.94
C GLN A 160 12.25 6.47 -8.32
N ALA A 161 11.90 5.44 -7.54
CA ALA A 161 10.65 4.71 -7.67
C ALA A 161 9.99 4.55 -6.30
N VAL A 162 8.66 4.50 -6.28
CA VAL A 162 7.88 4.23 -5.06
C VAL A 162 6.84 3.14 -5.32
N TRP A 163 6.70 2.17 -4.41
CA TRP A 163 5.52 1.33 -4.32
C TRP A 163 4.59 1.97 -3.30
N TYR A 164 3.44 2.46 -3.76
CA TYR A 164 2.45 3.11 -2.92
C TYR A 164 1.18 2.27 -2.78
N LYS A 165 0.79 1.99 -1.53
CA LYS A 165 -0.46 1.30 -1.20
C LYS A 165 -0.98 1.77 0.13
N ASN A 166 -2.28 2.06 0.21
CA ASN A 166 -2.88 2.59 1.43
C ASN A 166 -4.36 2.25 1.57
N VAL A 167 -4.96 2.68 2.68
CA VAL A 167 -6.38 2.53 3.01
C VAL A 167 -6.95 3.86 3.48
N ASP A 168 -8.24 4.08 3.22
CA ASP A 168 -9.00 5.21 3.77
C ASP A 168 -9.78 4.79 5.02
N GLN A 169 -9.04 4.56 6.09
CA GLN A 169 -9.63 4.18 7.38
C GLN A 169 -10.43 5.34 7.98
N GLY A 170 -11.65 5.06 8.44
CA GLY A 170 -12.49 6.02 9.15
C GLY A 170 -13.29 6.97 8.25
N SER A 171 -13.32 6.75 6.93
CA SER A 171 -14.20 7.52 6.06
C SER A 171 -15.67 7.19 6.34
N THR A 172 -16.50 8.23 6.44
CA THR A 172 -17.95 8.14 6.64
C THR A 172 -18.74 8.44 5.35
N ASP A 173 -18.07 8.88 4.29
CA ASP A 173 -18.71 9.14 3.00
C ASP A 173 -19.10 7.82 2.33
N THR A 174 -20.41 7.63 2.18
CA THR A 174 -21.04 6.44 1.57
C THR A 174 -21.63 6.73 0.20
N THR A 175 -21.43 7.95 -0.31
CA THR A 175 -22.07 8.40 -1.54
C THR A 175 -21.28 7.99 -2.77
N PHE A 176 -21.98 7.75 -3.87
CA PHE A 176 -21.38 7.54 -5.19
C PHE A 176 -21.75 8.68 -6.13
N PRO A 177 -20.78 9.35 -6.77
CA PRO A 177 -19.34 9.08 -6.79
C PRO A 177 -18.54 9.81 -5.68
N GLY A 178 -19.20 10.37 -4.64
CA GLY A 178 -18.54 11.21 -3.63
C GLY A 178 -17.32 10.55 -2.98
N TYR A 179 -17.48 9.33 -2.45
CA TYR A 179 -16.39 8.61 -1.80
C TYR A 179 -15.21 8.33 -2.76
N PRO A 180 -15.41 7.73 -3.96
CA PRO A 180 -14.34 7.57 -4.93
C PRO A 180 -13.64 8.88 -5.34
N ASN A 181 -14.40 9.98 -5.46
CA ASN A 181 -13.83 11.29 -5.78
C ASN A 181 -12.96 11.83 -4.64
N SER A 182 -13.41 11.69 -3.39
CA SER A 182 -12.66 12.05 -2.19
C SER A 182 -11.37 11.23 -2.09
N LEU A 183 -11.46 9.90 -2.26
CA LEU A 183 -10.31 9.01 -2.24
C LEU A 183 -9.30 9.35 -3.34
N ARG A 184 -9.78 9.63 -4.57
CA ARG A 184 -8.93 10.11 -5.68
C ARG A 184 -8.19 11.40 -5.31
N ALA A 185 -8.87 12.35 -4.66
CA ALA A 185 -8.27 13.61 -4.23
C ALA A 185 -7.17 13.37 -3.17
N LYS A 186 -7.42 12.51 -2.18
CA LYS A 186 -6.43 12.14 -1.16
C LYS A 186 -5.20 11.49 -1.78
N HIS A 187 -5.39 10.54 -2.71
CA HIS A 187 -4.26 9.93 -3.43
C HIS A 187 -3.46 10.97 -4.23
N LYS A 188 -4.13 11.91 -4.92
CA LYS A 188 -3.46 13.01 -5.62
C LYS A 188 -2.62 13.86 -4.66
N THR A 189 -3.14 14.18 -3.48
CA THR A 189 -2.37 14.90 -2.44
C THR A 189 -1.13 14.12 -2.02
N VAL A 190 -1.25 12.83 -1.73
CA VAL A 190 -0.08 12.00 -1.37
C VAL A 190 0.95 11.95 -2.50
N LEU A 191 0.53 11.77 -3.75
CA LEU A 191 1.44 11.76 -4.91
C LEU A 191 2.19 13.09 -5.07
N ASN A 192 1.52 14.23 -4.81
CA ASN A 192 2.18 15.54 -4.80
C ASN A 192 3.20 15.64 -3.66
N ILE A 193 2.87 15.15 -2.47
CA ILE A 193 3.79 15.11 -1.33
C ILE A 193 5.02 14.25 -1.65
N LEU A 194 4.83 13.09 -2.27
CA LEU A 194 5.94 12.23 -2.71
C LEU A 194 6.87 12.96 -3.68
N ARG A 195 6.31 13.63 -4.70
CA ARG A 195 7.10 14.42 -5.66
C ARG A 195 7.90 15.52 -4.98
N ASN A 196 7.34 16.16 -3.96
CA ASN A 196 8.03 17.23 -3.23
C ASN A 196 9.12 16.70 -2.29
N LYS A 197 8.89 15.56 -1.61
CA LYS A 197 9.86 14.98 -0.67
C LYS A 197 11.01 14.25 -1.36
N PHE A 198 10.78 13.72 -2.55
CA PHE A 198 11.75 12.92 -3.31
C PHE A 198 12.03 13.57 -4.67
N SER A 199 13.02 14.47 -4.70
CA SER A 199 13.31 15.32 -5.86
C SER A 199 13.67 14.57 -7.14
N ASN A 200 14.11 13.32 -7.03
CA ASN A 200 14.45 12.45 -8.16
C ASN A 200 13.41 11.34 -8.40
N LEU A 201 12.24 11.40 -7.75
CA LEU A 201 11.17 10.43 -7.98
C LEU A 201 10.61 10.57 -9.40
N LYS A 202 10.69 9.48 -10.16
CA LYS A 202 10.21 9.42 -11.54
C LYS A 202 9.00 8.52 -11.69
N GLU A 203 8.92 7.44 -10.90
CA GLU A 203 7.88 6.43 -11.05
C GLU A 203 7.19 6.07 -9.72
N CYS A 204 5.87 5.89 -9.75
CA CYS A 204 5.08 5.45 -8.60
C CYS A 204 4.14 4.32 -9.02
N TYR A 205 4.38 3.14 -8.48
CA TYR A 205 3.53 1.96 -8.62
C TYR A 205 2.45 2.02 -7.55
N MET A 206 1.22 2.36 -7.97
CA MET A 206 0.08 2.43 -7.07
C MET A 206 -0.67 1.10 -7.05
N ALA A 207 -0.70 0.45 -5.89
CA ALA A 207 -1.45 -0.78 -5.67
C ALA A 207 -2.72 -0.52 -4.85
N SER A 208 -3.79 -1.24 -5.21
CA SER A 208 -5.02 -1.24 -4.42
C SER A 208 -4.81 -1.96 -3.09
N ARG A 209 -5.71 -1.69 -2.15
CA ARG A 209 -5.82 -2.53 -0.95
C ARG A 209 -6.20 -3.96 -1.36
N ILE A 210 -5.67 -4.94 -0.63
CA ILE A 210 -6.12 -6.34 -0.73
C ILE A 210 -7.54 -6.45 -0.18
N TYR A 211 -8.27 -7.48 -0.60
CA TYR A 211 -9.56 -7.81 -0.03
C TYR A 211 -9.43 -8.07 1.48
N ALA A 212 -10.28 -7.44 2.28
CA ALA A 212 -10.37 -7.67 3.72
C ALA A 212 -11.79 -7.98 4.20
N GLY A 213 -12.66 -8.52 3.33
CA GLY A 213 -14.02 -8.90 3.74
C GLY A 213 -14.11 -10.05 4.76
N TYR A 214 -12.98 -10.68 5.12
CA TYR A 214 -12.89 -11.60 6.26
C TYR A 214 -12.50 -10.92 7.57
N ALA A 215 -12.22 -9.61 7.56
CA ALA A 215 -11.85 -8.88 8.77
C ALA A 215 -13.10 -8.55 9.60
N THR A 216 -13.03 -8.80 10.90
CA THR A 216 -14.15 -8.61 11.84
C THR A 216 -14.16 -7.24 12.52
N GLY A 217 -13.10 -6.43 12.33
CA GLY A 217 -12.95 -5.11 12.95
C GLY A 217 -13.44 -3.95 12.06
N PRO A 218 -13.83 -2.81 12.66
CA PRO A 218 -14.41 -1.65 11.96
C PRO A 218 -13.42 -0.88 11.08
N ALA A 219 -12.12 -1.20 11.13
CA ALA A 219 -11.06 -0.56 10.37
C ALA A 219 -10.99 -1.00 8.89
N ASN A 220 -11.94 -1.80 8.42
CA ASN A 220 -11.89 -2.48 7.11
C ASN A 220 -13.13 -2.18 6.25
N PRO A 221 -13.47 -0.92 5.96
CA PRO A 221 -14.59 -0.63 5.07
C PRO A 221 -14.25 -1.16 3.66
N GLU A 222 -14.89 -2.26 3.26
CA GLU A 222 -14.84 -2.75 1.89
C GLU A 222 -15.81 -1.93 1.00
N PRO A 223 -15.46 -1.66 -0.27
CA PRO A 223 -16.35 -0.97 -1.21
C PRO A 223 -17.72 -1.65 -1.36
N SER A 224 -17.77 -2.97 -1.14
CA SER A 224 -18.98 -3.78 -1.25
C SER A 224 -20.05 -3.46 -0.21
N ILE A 225 -19.68 -2.97 0.97
CA ILE A 225 -20.63 -2.62 2.02
C ILE A 225 -21.16 -1.18 1.85
N LEU A 226 -20.41 -0.30 1.16
CA LEU A 226 -20.82 1.10 1.00
C LEU A 226 -21.46 1.42 -0.37
N LEU A 227 -21.10 0.72 -1.44
CA LEU A 227 -21.39 1.18 -2.81
C LEU A 227 -22.14 0.16 -3.68
N GLY A 228 -22.19 -1.14 -3.36
CA GLY A 228 -22.91 -2.14 -4.18
C GLY A 228 -22.13 -2.68 -5.39
N LEU A 229 -20.79 -2.64 -5.34
CA LEU A 229 -19.88 -3.31 -6.29
C LEU A 229 -19.14 -4.45 -5.60
N GLY A 230 -18.93 -5.55 -6.34
CA GLY A 230 -18.22 -6.73 -5.82
C GLY A 230 -16.70 -6.59 -5.90
N CYS A 231 -15.99 -7.37 -5.08
CA CYS A 231 -14.56 -7.62 -5.28
C CYS A 231 -14.40 -8.96 -5.99
N LYS A 232 -13.59 -9.02 -7.03
CA LYS A 232 -13.21 -10.28 -7.67
C LYS A 232 -12.02 -10.88 -6.92
N MET A 233 -12.21 -12.03 -6.29
CA MET A 233 -11.10 -12.85 -5.81
C MET A 233 -10.43 -13.46 -7.05
N GLY A 234 -9.11 -13.30 -7.17
CA GLY A 234 -8.35 -13.91 -8.27
C GLY A 234 -8.44 -15.43 -8.20
N ASN A 235 -8.64 -16.09 -9.34
CA ASN A 235 -8.38 -17.51 -9.51
C ASN A 235 -6.91 -17.71 -9.86
#